data_AF-A0A949WVY5-F1
#
_entry.id   AF-A0A949WVY5-F1
#
_cell.length_a   1.000
_cell.length_b   1.000
_cell.length_c   1.000
_cell.angle_alpha   90.00
_cell.angle_beta   90.00
_cell.angle_gamma   90.00
#
_symmetry.space_group_name_H-M   'P 1'
#
loop_
_entity.id
_entity.type
_entity.pdbx_description
1 polymer ?
#
loop_
_entity_poly.entity_id
_entity_poly.type
_entity_poly.pdbx_seq_one_letter_code
_entity_poly.pdbx_strand_id
1 'polypeptide(L)' 'MTTNKFSPLFRLILKALKYFVFIVLGFTFAACLSGILGTSHITMSLFPFVFECIWRSGIVLIGLAGASVVIESFR' A
#
# COMPACT_ATOMS: atom_id res chain seq x y z
N MET A 1 31.87 -4.13 -6.42
CA MET A 1 30.69 -3.24 -6.28
C MET A 1 29.69 -3.56 -7.38
N THR A 2 28.80 -4.52 -7.15
CA THR A 2 27.75 -4.93 -8.09
C THR A 2 26.46 -4.18 -7.73
N THR A 3 26.35 -2.92 -8.17
CA THR A 3 25.14 -2.12 -7.94
C THR A 3 24.03 -2.60 -8.89
N ASN A 4 23.14 -3.42 -8.33
CA ASN A 4 21.70 -3.44 -8.54
C ASN A 4 21.18 -2.95 -9.90
N LYS A 5 21.15 -3.87 -10.87
CA LYS A 5 20.25 -3.84 -12.03
C LYS A 5 18.79 -4.11 -11.60
N PHE A 6 18.22 -3.30 -10.71
CA PHE A 6 16.77 -3.38 -10.50
C PHE A 6 16.08 -2.76 -11.71
N SER A 7 15.23 -3.53 -12.39
CA SER A 7 14.42 -3.02 -13.49
C SER A 7 13.63 -1.77 -13.04
N PRO A 8 13.43 -0.79 -13.94
CA PRO A 8 12.63 0.40 -13.64
C PRO A 8 11.21 0.05 -13.14
N LEU A 9 10.67 -1.11 -13.55
CA LEU A 9 9.41 -1.67 -13.07
C LEU A 9 9.45 -2.03 -11.58
N PHE A 10 10.49 -2.74 -11.13
CA PHE A 10 10.67 -3.09 -9.72
C PHE A 10 10.80 -1.83 -8.85
N ARG A 11 11.50 -0.81 -9.36
CA ARG A 11 11.65 0.48 -8.68
C ARG A 11 10.33 1.23 -8.56
N LEU A 12 9.47 1.18 -9.60
CA LEU A 12 8.11 1.75 -9.57
C LEU A 12 7.23 1.03 -8.55
N ILE A 13 7.28 -0.29 -8.49
CA ILE A 13 6.50 -1.09 -7.54
C ILE A 13 6.92 -0.80 -6.10
N LEU A 14 8.22 -0.74 -5.82
CA LEU A 14 8.72 -0.32 -4.50
C LEU A 14 8.26 1.08 -4.13
N LYS A 15 8.24 2.01 -5.10
CA LYS A 15 7.74 3.37 -4.87
C LYS A 15 6.23 3.36 -4.57
N ALA A 16 5.45 2.62 -5.35
CA ALA A 16 4.01 2.48 -5.17
C ALA A 16 3.68 1.82 -3.83
N LEU A 17 4.43 0.78 -3.44
CA LEU A 17 4.30 0.13 -2.13
C LEU A 17 4.63 1.11 -0.99
N LYS A 18 5.69 1.92 -1.12
CA LYS A 18 6.02 2.95 -0.13
C LYS A 18 4.89 3.97 0.04
N TYR A 19 4.30 4.45 -1.06
CA TYR A 19 3.16 5.37 -0.99
C TYR A 19 1.91 4.69 -0.41
N PHE A 20 1.68 3.41 -0.75
CA PHE A 20 0.58 2.63 -0.20
C PHE A 20 0.68 2.49 1.32
N VAL A 21 1.85 2.11 1.84
CA VAL A 21 2.10 2.05 3.29
C VAL A 21 1.89 3.41 3.94
N PHE A 22 2.30 4.50 3.29
CA PHE A 22 2.11 5.86 3.81
C PHE A 22 0.62 6.24 3.94
N ILE A 23 -0.22 5.85 2.97
CA ILE A 23 -1.67 6.06 3.01
C ILE A 23 -2.29 5.26 4.16
N VAL A 24 -1.92 3.99 4.33
CA VAL A 24 -2.42 3.13 5.43
C VAL A 24 -2.01 3.70 6.80
N LEU A 25 -0.77 4.20 6.91
CA LEU A 25 -0.28 4.82 8.13
C LEU A 25 -1.05 6.11 8.45
N GLY A 26 -1.29 6.95 7.44
CA GLY A 26 -2.09 8.17 7.57
C GLY A 26 -3.53 7.88 7.98
N PHE A 27 -4.14 6.85 7.41
CA PHE A 27 -5.48 6.42 7.80
C PHE A 27 -5.54 5.90 9.24
N THR A 28 -4.55 5.08 9.64
CA THR A 28 -4.42 4.60 11.03
C THR A 28 -4.29 5.77 12.00
N PHE A 29 -3.49 6.78 11.66
CA PHE A 29 -3.30 7.96 12.49
C PHE A 29 -4.59 8.78 12.61
N ALA A 30 -5.30 9.00 11.50
CA ALA A 30 -6.60 9.68 11.48
C ALA A 30 -7.67 8.92 12.30
N ALA A 31 -7.69 7.59 12.21
CA ALA A 31 -8.60 6.76 13.00
C ALA A 31 -8.31 6.85 14.50
N CYS A 32 -7.02 6.86 14.89
CA CYS A 32 -6.60 7.03 16.27
C CYS A 32 -7.01 8.39 16.84
N LEU A 33 -6.77 9.48 16.07
CA LEU A 33 -7.23 10.82 16.40
C LEU A 33 -8.75 10.89 16.55
N SER A 34 -9.51 10.27 15.63
CA SER A 34 -10.97 10.24 15.71
C SER A 34 -11.49 9.53 16.96
N GLY A 35 -10.79 8.50 17.44
CA GLY A 35 -11.08 7.85 18.73
C GLY A 35 -10.91 8.81 19.92
N ILE A 36 -9.90 9.68 19.88
CA ILE A 36 -9.64 10.69 20.92
C ILE A 36 -10.67 11.83 20.86
N LEU A 37 -11.05 12.26 19.66
CA LEU A 37 -12.02 13.36 19.43
C LEU A 37 -13.49 12.94 19.62
N GLY A 38 -13.78 11.66 19.86
CA GLY A 38 -15.16 11.17 20.02
C GLY A 38 -15.95 11.07 18.71
N THR A 39 -15.30 11.27 17.57
CA THR A 39 -15.89 11.13 16.21
C THR A 39 -15.81 9.70 15.68
N SER A 40 -15.58 8.73 16.57
CA SER A 40 -15.38 7.30 16.29
C SER A 40 -16.50 6.69 15.43
N HIS A 41 -17.73 7.18 15.56
CA HIS A 41 -18.87 6.72 14.76
C HIS A 41 -18.69 6.97 13.25
N ILE A 42 -18.13 8.12 12.88
CA ILE A 42 -17.88 8.49 11.48
C ILE A 42 -16.76 7.61 10.92
N THR A 43 -15.70 7.41 11.72
CA THR A 43 -14.59 6.54 11.33
C THR A 43 -15.01 5.08 11.20
N MET A 44 -15.86 4.56 12.08
CA MET A 44 -16.42 3.20 11.96
C MET A 44 -17.23 3.02 10.66
N SER A 45 -17.99 4.03 10.25
CA SER A 45 -18.76 3.97 8.99
C SER A 45 -17.87 4.00 7.73
N LEU A 46 -16.77 4.75 7.75
CA LEU A 46 -15.81 4.79 6.64
C LEU A 46 -14.82 3.62 6.63
N PHE A 47 -14.58 2.99 7.79
CA PHE A 47 -13.64 1.89 7.94
C PHE A 47 -13.82 0.76 6.90
N PRO A 48 -15.03 0.19 6.68
CA PRO A 48 -15.19 -0.89 5.71
C PRO A 48 -14.87 -0.45 4.29
N PHE A 49 -15.25 0.78 3.90
CA PHE A 49 -14.99 1.30 2.56
C PHE A 49 -13.49 1.49 2.31
N VAL A 50 -12.79 2.11 3.27
CA VAL A 50 -11.35 2.32 3.17
C VAL A 50 -10.60 1.00 3.23
N PHE A 51 -11.04 0.06 4.08
CA PHE A 51 -10.48 -1.27 4.14
C PHE A 51 -10.63 -2.03 2.81
N GLU A 52 -11.79 -1.97 2.16
CA GLU A 52 -11.97 -2.62 0.85
C GLU A 52 -11.07 -1.99 -0.22
N CYS A 53 -10.92 -0.66 -0.23
CA CYS A 53 -10.03 0.06 -1.12
C CYS A 53 -8.55 -0.33 -0.91
N ILE A 54 -8.12 -0.40 0.36
CA ILE A 54 -6.77 -0.82 0.75
C ILE A 54 -6.55 -2.27 0.33
N TRP A 55 -7.49 -3.16 0.64
CA TRP A 55 -7.41 -4.59 0.32
C TRP A 55 -7.28 -4.83 -1.18
N ARG A 56 -8.15 -4.24 -2.00
CA ARG A 56 -8.07 -4.32 -3.46
C ARG A 56 -6.75 -3.79 -4.01
N SER A 57 -6.33 -2.62 -3.52
CA SER A 57 -5.08 -2.01 -3.98
C SER A 57 -3.85 -2.84 -3.57
N GLY A 58 -3.87 -3.44 -2.38
CA GLY A 58 -2.82 -4.34 -1.89
C GLY A 58 -2.69 -5.60 -2.75
N ILE A 59 -3.81 -6.23 -3.12
CA ILE A 59 -3.82 -7.40 -4.02
C ILE A 59 -3.21 -7.05 -5.38
N VAL A 60 -3.61 -5.91 -5.96
CA VAL A 60 -3.09 -5.45 -7.25
C VAL A 60 -1.58 -5.19 -7.16
N LEU A 61 -1.12 -4.53 -6.09
CA LEU A 61 0.30 -4.26 -5.86
C LEU A 61 1.12 -5.54 -5.68
N ILE A 62 0.62 -6.52 -4.93
CA ILE A 62 1.29 -7.81 -4.74
C ILE A 62 1.34 -8.58 -6.07
N GLY A 63 0.25 -8.58 -6.84
CA GLY A 63 0.23 -9.19 -8.17
C GLY A 63 1.24 -8.55 -9.12
N LEU A 64 1.33 -7.22 -9.12
CA LEU A 64 2.31 -6.48 -9.92
C LEU A 64 3.75 -6.75 -9.46
N ALA A 65 3.97 -6.84 -8.15
CA ALA A 65 5.26 -7.21 -7.56
C ALA A 65 5.69 -8.62 -7.99
N GLY A 66 4.79 -9.60 -7.89
CA GLY A 66 5.04 -10.98 -8.32
C GLY A 66 5.35 -11.06 -9.82
N ALA A 67 4.54 -10.41 -10.65
CA ALA A 67 4.79 -10.35 -12.10
C ALA A 67 6.15 -9.71 -12.43
N SER A 68 6.52 -8.63 -11.74
CA SER A 68 7.83 -8.00 -11.93
C SER A 68 8.99 -8.90 -11.52
N VAL A 69 8.85 -9.68 -10.44
CA VAL A 69 9.88 -10.65 -10.03
C VAL A 69 10.01 -11.76 -11.06
N VAL A 70 8.88 -12.30 -11.57
CA VAL A 70 8.89 -13.34 -12.62
C VAL A 70 9.54 -12.83 -13.90
N ILE A 71 9.19 -11.62 -14.35
CA ILE A 71 9.79 -10.99 -15.54
C ILE A 71 11.30 -10.78 -15.35
N GLU A 72 11.73 -10.34 -14.16
CA GLU A 72 13.16 -10.17 -13.85
C GLU A 72 13.88 -11.52 -13.75
N SER A 73 13.24 -12.58 -13.26
CA SER A 73 13.82 -13.94 -13.22
C SER A 73 13.96 -14.60 -14.59
N PHE A 74 13.09 -14.25 -15.56
CA PHE A 74 13.18 -14.75 -16.94
C PHE A 74 14.20 -13.98 -17.80
N ARG A 75 14.73 -12.86 -17.32
CA ARG A 75 15.66 -11.98 -18.04
C ARG A 75 17.11 -12.17 -17.60
#